data_AF-A0A6L8CQJ6-F1
#
_entry.id   AF-A0A6L8CQJ6-F1
#
_cell.length_a   1.000
_cell.length_b   1.000
_cell.length_c   1.000
_cell.angle_alpha   90.00
_cell.angle_beta   90.00
_cell.angle_gamma   90.00
#
_symmetry.space_group_name_H-M   'P 1'
#
loop_
_entity.id
_entity.type
_entity.pdbx_description
1 polymer ?
#
loop_
_entity_poly.entity_id
_entity_poly.type
_entity_poly.pdbx_seq_one_letter_code
_entity_poly.pdbx_strand_id
1 'polypeptide(L)'
;MGESEKFKVVLEGSILPNEDREQVIRALSELFHSRPPTMEKLLSGKEVSLKKEYPEDEAEKICRAIRDAGARCRVVPVQEPEPSVVSGDSGIDDTHPAEGREDDRRHSIICPGCQQQCDSEWVICLYCGYSFVQDESGGGQLWEDEAEGAGEPSGDSAESDEAERDPDGFTRAELARYVGPNAEYYAAQFSRMGTIQQPRFRPSWNWPAFFFFFFWALYRKMWLWAGLHLAGAIALVFITSVPAVWVIYSLLWPVAANYLYFRNFGNHMRLARLQYSGKERLQYLGRKGGVSKNAFWIGLAASFGFSAFSSNMMVNHLVGQYEERFGSRSVGASHLEQVRGDGTVVESIGEPTSPLARTSRVLSTMATGLKVVVAAGNDELVQETLNGLVAKLDNKEILDAWGNPIVVDREPDNVVFMSPGPDGYAGTDDDVLHKVNY
;
A
#
# COMPACT_ATOMS: atom_id res chain seq x y z
N MET A 1 -27.38 -2.00 -30.32
CA MET A 1 -25.97 -1.86 -30.72
C MET A 1 -25.28 -3.14 -30.28
N GLY A 2 -24.86 -3.98 -31.23
CA GLY A 2 -24.40 -5.34 -30.97
C GLY A 2 -23.09 -5.37 -30.19
N GLU A 3 -22.95 -6.34 -29.30
CA GLU A 3 -21.68 -6.71 -28.67
C GLU A 3 -20.68 -7.07 -29.77
N SER A 4 -19.54 -6.37 -29.82
CA SER A 4 -18.46 -6.74 -30.74
C SER A 4 -17.79 -7.99 -30.19
N GLU A 5 -17.95 -9.12 -30.88
CA GLU A 5 -17.24 -10.37 -30.59
C GLU A 5 -15.73 -10.13 -30.55
N LYS A 6 -15.07 -10.68 -29.52
CA LYS A 6 -13.62 -10.56 -29.34
C LYS A 6 -12.92 -11.79 -29.88
N PHE A 7 -11.81 -11.57 -30.58
CA PHE A 7 -11.01 -12.62 -31.23
C PHE A 7 -9.59 -12.65 -30.66
N LYS A 8 -8.97 -13.84 -30.72
CA LYS A 8 -7.55 -14.07 -30.42
C LYS A 8 -6.83 -14.56 -31.66
N VAL A 9 -5.60 -14.09 -31.87
CA VAL A 9 -4.71 -14.58 -32.92
C VAL A 9 -3.83 -15.70 -32.35
N VAL A 10 -3.85 -16.86 -33.00
CA VAL A 10 -3.07 -18.05 -32.63
C VAL A 10 -2.00 -18.27 -33.68
N LEU A 11 -0.73 -18.34 -33.25
CA LEU A 11 0.39 -18.73 -34.10
C LEU A 11 0.50 -20.25 -34.09
N GLU A 12 0.60 -20.87 -35.26
CA GLU A 12 0.63 -22.34 -35.40
C GLU A 12 2.05 -22.92 -35.22
N GLY A 13 3.04 -22.05 -34.98
CA GLY A 13 4.42 -22.44 -34.74
C GLY A 13 5.15 -23.04 -35.94
N SER A 14 4.63 -22.84 -37.15
CA SER A 14 5.24 -23.26 -38.41
C SER A 14 5.38 -22.08 -39.39
N ILE A 15 6.38 -22.16 -40.26
CA ILE A 15 6.67 -21.16 -41.30
C ILE A 15 5.94 -21.51 -42.60
N LEU A 16 5.68 -20.51 -43.45
CA LEU A 16 5.12 -20.73 -44.78
C LEU A 16 6.11 -21.48 -45.69
N PRO A 17 5.64 -22.27 -46.66
CA PRO A 17 6.51 -22.99 -47.58
C PRO A 17 7.33 -21.99 -48.42
N ASN A 18 8.62 -22.30 -48.60
CA ASN A 18 9.63 -21.47 -49.29
C ASN A 18 10.17 -20.25 -48.52
N GLU A 19 9.85 -20.10 -47.23
CA GLU A 19 10.43 -19.05 -46.38
C GLU A 19 11.65 -19.55 -45.58
N ASP A 20 12.63 -18.68 -45.39
CA ASP A 20 13.84 -18.98 -44.60
C ASP A 20 13.59 -18.71 -43.10
N ARG A 21 13.90 -19.69 -42.25
CA ARG A 21 13.61 -19.66 -40.81
C ARG A 21 14.25 -18.47 -40.10
N GLU A 22 15.48 -18.10 -40.48
CA GLU A 22 16.16 -16.94 -39.89
C GLU A 22 15.56 -15.60 -40.33
N GLN A 23 15.15 -15.48 -41.59
CA GLN A 23 14.47 -14.28 -42.11
C GLN A 23 13.11 -14.06 -41.43
N VAL A 24 12.34 -15.12 -41.25
CA VAL A 24 11.04 -15.08 -40.54
C VAL A 24 11.24 -14.66 -39.08
N ILE A 25 12.26 -15.20 -38.38
CA ILE A 25 12.56 -14.82 -36.99
C ILE A 25 12.90 -13.33 -36.89
N ARG A 26 13.68 -12.78 -37.84
CA ARG A 26 14.00 -11.35 -37.88
C ARG A 26 12.76 -10.49 -38.13
N ALA A 27 11.94 -10.84 -39.12
CA ALA A 27 10.71 -10.11 -39.45
C ALA A 27 9.70 -10.11 -38.29
N LEU A 28 9.51 -11.25 -37.61
CA LEU A 28 8.65 -11.34 -36.42
C LEU A 28 9.22 -10.57 -35.22
N SER A 29 10.54 -10.57 -35.06
CA SER A 29 11.25 -9.82 -34.01
C SER A 29 11.00 -8.32 -34.14
N GLU A 30 11.00 -7.80 -35.37
CA GLU A 30 10.66 -6.42 -35.68
C GLU A 30 9.17 -6.12 -35.47
N LEU A 31 8.28 -7.00 -35.97
CA LEU A 31 6.83 -6.84 -35.86
C LEU A 31 6.32 -6.79 -34.40
N PHE A 32 6.91 -7.59 -33.52
CA PHE A 32 6.51 -7.69 -32.10
C PHE A 32 7.45 -6.94 -31.15
N HIS A 33 8.45 -6.21 -31.66
CA HIS A 33 9.49 -5.54 -30.87
C HIS A 33 10.09 -6.45 -29.78
N SER A 34 10.30 -7.73 -30.12
CA SER A 34 10.66 -8.81 -29.20
C SER A 34 11.94 -9.50 -29.66
N ARG A 35 12.76 -10.03 -28.74
CA ARG A 35 14.07 -10.60 -29.09
C ARG A 35 13.96 -11.89 -29.94
N PRO A 36 14.92 -12.16 -30.86
CA PRO A 36 14.93 -13.35 -31.72
C PRO A 36 14.76 -14.72 -31.02
N PRO A 37 15.38 -14.98 -29.84
CA PRO A 37 15.22 -16.27 -29.14
C PRO A 37 13.78 -16.55 -28.70
N THR A 38 13.00 -15.50 -28.46
CA THR A 38 11.58 -15.63 -28.12
C THR A 38 10.77 -16.09 -29.33
N MET A 39 11.07 -15.57 -30.52
CA MET A 39 10.38 -15.93 -31.77
C MET A 39 10.73 -17.36 -32.22
N GLU A 40 11.98 -17.78 -32.00
CA GLU A 40 12.41 -19.16 -32.26
C GLU A 40 11.62 -20.19 -31.45
N LYS A 41 11.32 -19.86 -30.19
CA LYS A 41 10.47 -20.69 -29.32
C LYS A 41 9.01 -20.69 -29.77
N LEU A 42 8.50 -19.61 -30.36
CA LEU A 42 7.16 -19.55 -30.93
C LEU A 42 7.04 -20.35 -32.24
N LEU A 43 8.14 -20.52 -32.99
CA LEU A 43 8.23 -21.34 -34.21
C LEU A 43 8.73 -22.78 -33.92
N SER A 44 8.51 -23.27 -32.70
CA SER A 44 8.89 -24.63 -32.28
C SER A 44 7.85 -25.71 -32.61
N GLY A 45 6.84 -25.39 -33.44
CA GLY A 45 5.76 -26.30 -33.83
C GLY A 45 4.60 -26.41 -32.83
N LYS A 46 4.59 -25.60 -31.76
CA LYS A 46 3.48 -25.54 -30.79
C LYS A 46 2.58 -24.34 -31.05
N GLU A 47 1.27 -24.54 -31.00
CA GLU A 47 0.31 -23.44 -31.12
C GLU A 47 0.42 -22.50 -29.91
N VAL A 48 0.50 -21.19 -30.15
CA VAL A 48 0.56 -20.17 -29.10
C VAL A 48 -0.41 -19.04 -29.40
N SER A 49 -1.38 -18.81 -28.50
CA SER A 49 -2.31 -17.68 -28.57
C SER A 49 -1.66 -16.40 -28.04
N LEU A 50 -1.84 -15.28 -28.75
CA LEU A 50 -1.50 -13.97 -28.20
C LEU A 50 -2.40 -13.65 -26.99
N LYS A 51 -1.80 -13.09 -25.94
CA LYS A 51 -2.50 -12.82 -24.67
C LYS A 51 -3.58 -11.72 -24.77
N LYS A 52 -3.57 -10.92 -25.84
CA LYS A 52 -4.46 -9.77 -26.02
C LYS A 52 -5.64 -10.16 -26.92
N GLU A 53 -6.81 -9.62 -26.59
CA GLU A 53 -8.06 -9.79 -27.34
C GLU A 53 -8.28 -8.58 -28.24
N TYR A 54 -8.74 -8.83 -29.46
CA TYR A 54 -8.90 -7.82 -30.50
C TYR A 54 -10.29 -7.91 -31.13
N PRO A 55 -10.88 -6.79 -31.59
CA PRO A 55 -11.98 -6.82 -32.55
C PRO A 55 -11.58 -7.61 -33.81
N GLU A 56 -12.55 -8.17 -34.53
CA GLU A 56 -12.32 -9.00 -35.73
C GLU A 56 -11.40 -8.32 -36.74
N ASP A 57 -11.66 -7.04 -37.04
CA ASP A 57 -10.92 -6.27 -38.03
C ASP A 57 -9.45 -6.01 -37.63
N GLU A 58 -9.18 -5.83 -36.34
CA GLU A 58 -7.81 -5.71 -35.81
C GLU A 58 -7.10 -7.07 -35.76
N ALA A 59 -7.80 -8.14 -35.37
CA ALA A 59 -7.25 -9.49 -35.34
C ALA A 59 -6.82 -9.97 -36.74
N GLU A 60 -7.63 -9.67 -37.76
CA GLU A 60 -7.30 -9.96 -39.16
C GLU A 60 -6.09 -9.17 -39.67
N LYS A 61 -5.98 -7.88 -39.31
CA LYS A 61 -4.81 -7.04 -39.66
C LYS A 61 -3.52 -7.62 -39.08
N ILE A 62 -3.57 -8.04 -37.81
CA ILE A 62 -2.40 -8.64 -37.13
C ILE A 62 -2.04 -9.98 -37.76
N CYS A 63 -3.02 -10.85 -38.01
CA CYS A 63 -2.72 -12.15 -38.63
C CYS A 63 -2.20 -11.98 -40.06
N ARG A 64 -2.67 -10.98 -40.83
CA ARG A 64 -2.09 -10.64 -42.13
C ARG A 64 -0.61 -10.25 -42.01
N ALA A 65 -0.27 -9.36 -41.07
CA ALA A 65 1.12 -8.96 -40.86
C ALA A 65 2.04 -10.13 -40.44
N ILE A 66 1.52 -11.10 -39.69
CA ILE A 66 2.27 -12.31 -39.32
C ILE A 66 2.50 -13.23 -40.53
N ARG A 67 1.51 -13.36 -41.42
CA ARG A 67 1.65 -14.14 -42.67
C ARG A 67 2.61 -13.47 -43.64
N ASP A 68 2.55 -12.14 -43.75
CA ASP A 68 3.48 -11.36 -44.56
C ASP A 68 4.92 -11.45 -44.03
N ALA A 69 5.08 -11.68 -42.72
CA ALA A 69 6.36 -11.99 -42.09
C ALA A 69 6.81 -13.46 -42.26
N GLY A 70 6.03 -14.29 -42.95
CA GLY A 70 6.37 -15.67 -43.30
C GLY A 70 5.94 -16.76 -42.29
N ALA A 71 5.09 -16.44 -41.31
CA ALA A 71 4.62 -17.39 -40.30
C ALA A 71 3.12 -17.71 -40.40
N ARG A 72 2.71 -18.93 -40.02
CA ARG A 72 1.31 -19.34 -40.01
C ARG A 72 0.56 -18.84 -38.78
N CYS A 73 -0.63 -18.28 -39.00
CA CYS A 73 -1.57 -17.87 -37.96
C CYS A 73 -3.03 -18.07 -38.37
N ARG A 74 -3.87 -18.27 -37.35
CA ARG A 74 -5.34 -18.31 -37.44
C ARG A 74 -5.98 -17.39 -36.42
N VAL A 75 -7.16 -16.87 -36.73
CA VAL A 75 -7.97 -16.04 -35.84
C VAL A 75 -9.07 -16.94 -35.24
N VAL A 76 -9.29 -16.87 -33.93
CA VAL A 76 -10.25 -17.71 -33.20
C VAL A 76 -11.17 -16.82 -32.34
N PRO A 77 -12.50 -16.99 -32.40
CA PRO A 77 -13.43 -16.26 -31.53
C PRO A 77 -13.28 -16.71 -30.07
N VAL A 78 -13.36 -15.76 -29.13
CA VAL A 78 -13.32 -16.04 -27.70
C VAL A 78 -14.74 -16.42 -27.24
N GLN A 79 -15.06 -17.71 -27.26
CA GLN A 79 -16.28 -18.22 -26.62
C GLN A 79 -16.08 -18.31 -25.11
N GLU A 80 -17.03 -17.80 -24.32
CA GLU A 80 -17.06 -18.02 -22.86
C GLU A 80 -17.23 -19.52 -22.58
N PRO A 81 -16.38 -20.15 -21.75
CA PRO A 81 -16.53 -21.55 -21.43
C PRO A 81 -17.66 -21.76 -20.42
N GLU A 82 -18.74 -22.41 -20.86
CA GLU A 82 -19.72 -23.05 -19.98
C GLU A 82 -19.09 -24.19 -19.15
N PRO A 83 -19.64 -24.50 -17.97
CA PRO A 83 -18.98 -25.30 -16.95
C PRO A 83 -18.98 -26.82 -17.26
N SER A 84 -17.93 -27.45 -16.74
CA SER A 84 -17.62 -28.88 -16.62
C SER A 84 -18.77 -29.89 -16.70
N VAL A 85 -18.56 -30.94 -17.50
CA VAL A 85 -19.11 -32.29 -17.23
C VAL A 85 -17.97 -33.30 -17.25
N VAL A 86 -17.81 -33.96 -16.11
CA VAL A 86 -17.00 -35.16 -15.90
C VAL A 86 -17.74 -36.34 -16.52
N SER A 87 -17.07 -37.08 -17.39
CA SER A 87 -17.41 -38.48 -17.68
C SER A 87 -16.10 -39.23 -17.91
N GLY A 88 -15.74 -40.12 -17.00
CA GLY A 88 -14.77 -41.17 -17.28
C GLY A 88 -15.46 -42.32 -18.01
N ASP A 89 -14.75 -43.02 -18.89
CA ASP A 89 -14.61 -44.47 -18.83
C ASP A 89 -13.46 -44.96 -19.73
N SER A 90 -12.92 -46.09 -19.30
CA SER A 90 -11.90 -47.03 -19.78
C SER A 90 -11.76 -47.32 -21.29
N GLY A 91 -10.55 -47.78 -21.64
CA GLY A 91 -10.24 -48.40 -22.93
C GLY A 91 -8.75 -48.73 -23.07
N ILE A 92 -8.36 -49.92 -22.63
CA ILE A 92 -7.09 -50.60 -22.96
C ILE A 92 -7.16 -51.02 -24.43
N ASP A 93 -6.12 -50.76 -25.23
CA ASP A 93 -5.65 -51.72 -26.23
C ASP A 93 -4.17 -51.51 -26.58
N ASP A 94 -3.45 -52.62 -26.61
CA ASP A 94 -2.04 -52.78 -26.94
C ASP A 94 -1.87 -52.86 -28.46
N THR A 95 -0.80 -52.29 -29.04
CA THR A 95 -0.06 -52.91 -30.16
C THR A 95 1.23 -52.14 -30.51
N HIS A 96 2.37 -52.80 -30.26
CA HIS A 96 3.76 -52.52 -30.71
C HIS A 96 3.94 -52.86 -32.22
N PRO A 97 4.98 -52.39 -32.97
CA PRO A 97 6.43 -52.58 -32.70
C PRO A 97 7.36 -51.37 -33.02
N ALA A 98 8.45 -51.18 -32.25
CA ALA A 98 9.87 -51.39 -32.61
C ALA A 98 10.29 -50.81 -33.98
N GLU A 99 11.27 -49.91 -34.10
CA GLU A 99 12.70 -50.15 -33.86
C GLU A 99 13.52 -48.85 -33.65
N GLY A 100 14.57 -48.93 -32.82
CA GLY A 100 15.84 -48.23 -33.05
C GLY A 100 16.07 -46.89 -32.33
N ARG A 101 16.64 -46.92 -31.11
CA ARG A 101 18.09 -46.70 -30.86
C ARG A 101 18.34 -46.55 -29.35
N GLU A 102 18.93 -47.57 -28.75
CA GLU A 102 19.61 -47.46 -27.46
C GLU A 102 20.92 -46.69 -27.69
N ASP A 103 21.09 -45.56 -26.99
CA ASP A 103 22.30 -45.15 -26.27
C ASP A 103 22.07 -43.73 -25.70
N ASP A 104 21.54 -43.59 -24.48
CA ASP A 104 21.77 -42.36 -23.68
C ASP A 104 21.40 -42.50 -22.17
N ARG A 105 21.63 -43.67 -21.57
CA ARG A 105 21.46 -43.88 -20.11
C ARG A 105 22.69 -43.51 -19.29
N ARG A 106 23.36 -42.42 -19.65
CA ARG A 106 24.39 -41.78 -18.82
C ARG A 106 24.06 -40.31 -18.78
N HIS A 107 24.01 -39.74 -17.58
CA HIS A 107 23.86 -38.30 -17.28
C HIS A 107 22.43 -37.81 -16.97
N SER A 108 21.73 -38.41 -15.99
CA SER A 108 20.56 -37.76 -15.38
C SER A 108 20.78 -37.48 -13.89
N ILE A 109 20.63 -36.22 -13.46
CA ILE A 109 20.73 -35.75 -12.06
C ILE A 109 19.38 -35.18 -11.61
N ILE A 110 19.02 -35.35 -10.33
CA ILE A 110 17.80 -34.73 -9.79
C ILE A 110 18.16 -33.34 -9.25
N CYS A 111 17.47 -32.32 -9.74
CA CYS A 111 17.68 -30.94 -9.31
C CYS A 111 17.26 -30.73 -7.84
N PRO A 112 18.14 -30.25 -6.93
CA PRO A 112 17.78 -29.97 -5.54
C PRO A 112 16.73 -28.87 -5.37
N GLY A 113 16.64 -27.94 -6.33
CA GLY A 113 15.74 -26.79 -6.27
C GLY A 113 14.28 -27.12 -6.59
N CYS A 114 14.03 -28.04 -7.52
CA CYS A 114 12.66 -28.35 -7.98
C CYS A 114 12.34 -29.84 -8.12
N GLN A 115 13.28 -30.72 -7.78
CA GLN A 115 13.16 -32.19 -7.84
C GLN A 115 12.88 -32.77 -9.23
N GLN A 116 13.04 -31.97 -10.29
CA GLN A 116 12.90 -32.45 -11.67
C GLN A 116 14.16 -33.18 -12.10
N GLN A 117 13.99 -34.26 -12.87
CA GLN A 117 15.09 -34.96 -13.52
C GLN A 117 15.69 -34.05 -14.61
N CYS A 118 16.97 -33.75 -14.48
CA CYS A 118 17.75 -32.90 -15.37
C CYS A 118 18.87 -33.71 -16.00
N ASP A 119 19.37 -33.26 -17.14
CA ASP A 119 20.59 -33.79 -17.73
C ASP A 119 21.81 -33.39 -16.87
N SER A 120 22.79 -34.28 -16.69
CA SER A 120 23.97 -33.98 -15.87
C SER A 120 25.01 -33.12 -16.58
N GLU A 121 24.87 -32.84 -17.88
CA GLU A 121 25.65 -31.80 -18.57
C GLU A 121 25.09 -30.39 -18.35
N TRP A 122 23.88 -30.28 -17.80
CA TRP A 122 23.31 -28.97 -17.53
C TRP A 122 24.07 -28.27 -16.41
N VAL A 123 24.65 -27.12 -16.75
CA VAL A 123 25.24 -26.20 -15.76
C VAL A 123 24.14 -25.56 -14.90
N ILE A 124 22.93 -25.40 -15.47
CA ILE A 124 21.77 -24.78 -14.83
C ILE A 124 20.50 -25.55 -15.20
N CYS A 125 19.64 -25.84 -14.22
CA CYS A 125 18.35 -26.50 -14.40
C CYS A 125 17.40 -25.64 -15.25
N LEU A 126 16.96 -26.11 -16.42
CA LEU A 126 16.06 -25.36 -17.31
C LEU A 126 14.61 -25.24 -16.80
N TYR A 127 14.24 -26.02 -15.78
CA TYR A 127 12.92 -25.98 -15.16
C TYR A 127 12.81 -24.95 -14.04
N CYS A 128 13.88 -24.72 -13.26
CA CYS A 128 13.83 -23.82 -12.10
C CYS A 128 15.03 -22.85 -11.96
N GLY A 129 16.07 -23.00 -12.76
CA GLY A 129 17.25 -22.14 -12.76
C GLY A 129 18.32 -22.45 -11.71
N TYR A 130 18.27 -23.62 -11.05
CA TYR A 130 19.28 -24.06 -10.08
C TYR A 130 20.63 -24.37 -10.76
N SER A 131 21.75 -23.85 -10.26
CA SER A 131 23.10 -24.12 -10.80
C SER A 131 23.70 -25.39 -10.20
N PHE A 132 24.27 -26.25 -11.04
CA PHE A 132 24.89 -27.52 -10.63
C PHE A 132 26.41 -27.43 -10.38
N VAL A 133 27.01 -26.25 -10.55
CA VAL A 133 28.44 -26.02 -10.29
C VAL A 133 28.73 -26.17 -8.80
N GLN A 134 29.56 -27.15 -8.44
CA GLN A 134 30.15 -27.25 -7.10
C GLN A 134 31.48 -26.51 -7.10
N ASP A 135 31.65 -25.55 -6.19
CA ASP A 135 32.96 -24.97 -5.91
C ASP A 135 33.82 -26.02 -5.19
N GLU A 136 34.81 -26.58 -5.90
CA GLU A 136 35.86 -27.40 -5.31
C GLU A 136 36.82 -26.50 -4.51
N SER A 137 36.40 -26.08 -3.32
CA SER A 137 37.32 -25.56 -2.30
C SER A 137 36.73 -25.76 -0.91
N GLY A 138 36.74 -27.01 -0.47
CA GLY A 138 36.48 -27.40 0.92
C GLY A 138 37.73 -28.00 1.56
N GLY A 139 38.17 -27.40 2.67
CA GLY A 139 39.15 -27.93 3.63
C GLY A 139 40.20 -26.88 3.95
N GLY A 140 40.37 -26.34 5.15
CA GLY A 140 40.05 -26.80 6.49
C GLY A 140 41.34 -26.75 7.32
N GLN A 141 41.34 -25.99 8.42
CA GLN A 141 42.20 -26.07 9.63
C GLN A 141 42.91 -24.78 10.08
N LEU A 142 42.54 -24.41 11.31
CA LEU A 142 43.36 -24.11 12.49
C LEU A 142 44.25 -22.84 12.52
N TRP A 143 43.85 -21.94 13.44
CA TRP A 143 44.58 -20.97 14.29
C TRP A 143 46.06 -20.70 14.03
N GLU A 144 46.42 -19.42 13.93
CA GLU A 144 47.32 -18.77 14.89
C GLU A 144 47.19 -17.23 14.83
N ASP A 145 47.24 -16.62 16.01
CA ASP A 145 47.28 -15.19 16.27
C ASP A 145 48.58 -14.57 15.71
N GLU A 146 48.57 -13.30 15.31
CA GLU A 146 49.48 -12.29 15.88
C GLU A 146 49.23 -10.87 15.33
N ALA A 147 49.63 -9.94 16.18
CA ALA A 147 49.29 -8.54 16.19
C ALA A 147 50.22 -7.66 15.34
N GLU A 148 49.69 -6.49 15.01
CA GLU A 148 50.37 -5.18 14.89
C GLU A 148 51.51 -5.00 13.88
N GLY A 149 51.26 -4.11 12.92
CA GLY A 149 52.30 -3.50 12.09
C GLY A 149 51.76 -2.32 11.31
N ALA A 150 52.01 -1.11 11.83
CA ALA A 150 51.71 0.15 11.16
C ALA A 150 52.49 0.29 9.84
N GLY A 151 51.79 0.70 8.78
CA GLY A 151 52.39 1.11 7.52
C GLY A 151 51.36 1.84 6.68
N GLU A 152 51.55 3.15 6.49
CA GLU A 152 50.85 3.93 5.46
C GLU A 152 51.17 3.34 4.07
N PRO A 153 50.23 3.47 3.12
CA PRO A 153 50.68 3.77 1.77
C PRO A 153 49.85 4.89 1.11
N SER A 154 50.57 5.93 0.73
CA SER A 154 50.30 6.70 -0.47
C SER A 154 50.33 5.81 -1.71
N GLY A 155 49.32 5.91 -2.58
CA GLY A 155 49.36 5.30 -3.91
C GLY A 155 47.97 5.07 -4.49
N ASP A 156 47.68 5.74 -5.60
CA ASP A 156 46.55 5.47 -6.48
C ASP A 156 46.34 3.96 -6.69
N SER A 157 45.16 3.44 -6.33
CA SER A 157 44.69 2.14 -6.78
C SER A 157 43.17 2.16 -6.95
N ALA A 158 42.75 2.34 -8.20
CA ALA A 158 41.39 2.10 -8.68
C ALA A 158 41.03 0.59 -8.70
N GLU A 159 41.59 -0.20 -7.77
CA GLU A 159 41.63 -1.66 -7.78
C GLU A 159 41.11 -2.27 -6.47
N SER A 160 40.41 -1.47 -5.65
CA SER A 160 39.75 -1.92 -4.40
C SER A 160 38.25 -2.18 -4.52
N ASP A 161 37.65 -1.98 -5.70
CA ASP A 161 36.19 -2.04 -5.88
C ASP A 161 35.64 -3.47 -6.14
N GLU A 162 36.50 -4.47 -6.41
CA GLU A 162 36.07 -5.85 -6.69
C GLU A 162 36.13 -6.80 -5.48
N ALA A 163 36.84 -6.43 -4.41
CA ALA A 163 37.19 -7.34 -3.31
C ALA A 163 36.12 -7.54 -2.22
N GLU A 164 34.94 -6.93 -2.31
CA GLU A 164 33.88 -7.10 -1.28
C GLU A 164 32.46 -7.10 -1.88
N ARG A 165 32.28 -7.78 -3.02
CA ARG A 165 30.96 -7.99 -3.63
C ARG A 165 30.26 -9.16 -2.94
N ASP A 166 29.34 -8.84 -2.03
CA ASP A 166 28.45 -9.79 -1.34
C ASP A 166 27.73 -10.68 -2.40
N PRO A 167 27.63 -12.02 -2.21
CA PRO A 167 26.83 -12.91 -3.07
C PRO A 167 25.40 -12.41 -3.36
N ASP A 168 24.86 -11.55 -2.49
CA ASP A 168 23.54 -10.92 -2.65
C ASP A 168 23.47 -9.85 -3.75
N GLY A 169 24.62 -9.54 -4.35
CA GLY A 169 24.74 -8.71 -5.53
C GLY A 169 24.71 -7.22 -5.21
N PHE A 170 25.24 -6.76 -4.07
CA PHE A 170 25.53 -5.35 -3.71
C PHE A 170 26.61 -5.28 -2.62
N THR A 171 27.33 -4.17 -2.50
CA THR A 171 28.39 -4.03 -1.48
C THR A 171 27.82 -3.54 -0.15
N ARG A 172 28.52 -3.83 0.96
CA ARG A 172 28.18 -3.27 2.29
C ARG A 172 28.14 -1.75 2.28
N ALA A 173 29.06 -1.11 1.57
CA ALA A 173 29.09 0.35 1.40
C ALA A 173 27.84 0.88 0.66
N GLU A 174 27.41 0.21 -0.40
CA GLU A 174 26.18 0.54 -1.14
C GLU A 174 24.94 0.44 -0.25
N LEU A 175 24.82 -0.65 0.52
CA LEU A 175 23.72 -0.86 1.46
C LEU A 175 23.73 0.21 2.55
N ALA A 176 24.86 0.39 3.23
CA ALA A 176 24.99 1.34 4.33
C ALA A 176 24.68 2.77 3.85
N ARG A 177 25.08 3.12 2.63
CA ARG A 177 24.79 4.45 2.07
C ARG A 177 23.31 4.65 1.77
N TYR A 178 22.62 3.63 1.26
CA TYR A 178 21.19 3.71 1.00
C TYR A 178 20.34 3.59 2.26
N VAL A 179 20.72 2.75 3.22
CA VAL A 179 19.93 2.51 4.42
C VAL A 179 20.15 3.62 5.45
N GLY A 180 21.40 4.07 5.59
CA GLY A 180 21.82 4.98 6.64
C GLY A 180 21.75 4.30 8.01
N PRO A 181 21.08 4.90 9.01
CA PRO A 181 20.99 4.32 10.35
C PRO A 181 20.44 2.89 10.34
N ASN A 182 21.01 2.04 11.20
CA ASN A 182 20.67 0.62 11.36
C ASN A 182 20.98 -0.25 10.13
N ALA A 183 21.99 0.11 9.32
CA ALA A 183 22.40 -0.65 8.14
C ALA A 183 22.64 -2.14 8.43
N GLU A 184 23.29 -2.46 9.56
CA GLU A 184 23.57 -3.84 9.96
C GLU A 184 22.30 -4.68 10.16
N TYR A 185 21.29 -4.11 10.83
CA TYR A 185 19.99 -4.77 10.99
C TYR A 185 19.35 -5.08 9.63
N TYR A 186 19.35 -4.12 8.70
CA TYR A 186 18.77 -4.34 7.38
C TYR A 186 19.63 -5.27 6.52
N ALA A 187 20.95 -5.29 6.69
CA ALA A 187 21.83 -6.25 6.03
C ALA A 187 21.43 -7.68 6.38
N ALA A 188 21.25 -7.97 7.68
CA ALA A 188 20.84 -9.28 8.17
C ALA A 188 19.43 -9.68 7.71
N GLN A 189 18.51 -8.72 7.52
CA GLN A 189 17.19 -9.02 6.99
C GLN A 189 17.22 -9.24 5.47
N PHE A 190 17.99 -8.45 4.74
CA PHE A 190 18.06 -8.52 3.28
C PHE A 190 18.73 -9.79 2.78
N SER A 191 19.77 -10.29 3.47
CA SER A 191 20.41 -11.55 3.12
C SER A 191 19.47 -12.76 3.17
N ARG A 192 18.43 -12.70 4.02
CA ARG A 192 17.40 -13.74 4.10
C ARG A 192 16.43 -13.69 2.91
N MET A 193 16.33 -12.54 2.23
CA MET A 193 15.35 -12.26 1.17
C MET A 193 15.89 -12.53 -0.24
N GLY A 194 17.06 -13.18 -0.35
CA GLY A 194 17.69 -13.52 -1.62
C GLY A 194 18.36 -12.32 -2.28
N THR A 195 18.66 -12.46 -3.57
CA THR A 195 19.41 -11.44 -4.31
C THR A 195 18.49 -10.38 -4.91
N ILE A 196 19.06 -9.24 -5.33
CA ILE A 196 18.30 -8.18 -6.01
C ILE A 196 17.67 -8.66 -7.33
N GLN A 197 18.30 -9.64 -8.00
CA GLN A 197 17.82 -10.23 -9.24
C GLN A 197 16.70 -11.25 -8.98
N GLN A 198 16.78 -12.00 -7.87
CA GLN A 198 15.80 -13.01 -7.48
C GLN A 198 15.26 -12.75 -6.05
N PRO A 199 14.48 -11.68 -5.87
CA PRO A 199 13.93 -11.36 -4.55
C PRO A 199 12.92 -12.42 -4.12
N ARG A 200 13.10 -12.95 -2.91
CA ARG A 200 12.21 -13.93 -2.28
C ARG A 200 11.51 -13.31 -1.08
N PHE A 201 10.19 -13.39 -1.05
CA PHE A 201 9.44 -12.94 0.12
C PHE A 201 9.76 -13.83 1.33
N ARG A 202 10.27 -13.21 2.39
CA ARG A 202 10.40 -13.84 3.71
C ARG A 202 9.62 -13.02 4.73
N PRO A 203 8.58 -13.59 5.37
CA PRO A 203 7.91 -12.96 6.49
C PRO A 203 8.94 -12.55 7.55
N SER A 204 8.89 -11.29 7.98
CA SER A 204 9.77 -10.79 9.04
C SER A 204 9.04 -9.73 9.82
N TRP A 205 9.25 -9.68 11.13
CA TRP A 205 8.59 -8.69 11.97
C TRP A 205 9.33 -7.35 11.92
N ASN A 206 8.57 -6.25 11.87
CA ASN A 206 9.10 -4.90 11.95
C ASN A 206 8.28 -4.09 12.97
N TRP A 207 8.89 -3.80 14.12
CA TRP A 207 8.25 -3.11 15.24
C TRP A 207 7.77 -1.68 14.88
N PRO A 208 8.60 -0.81 14.28
CA PRO A 208 8.12 0.50 13.82
C PRO A 208 6.93 0.44 12.88
N ALA A 209 6.94 -0.51 11.93
CA ALA A 209 5.87 -0.69 10.97
C ALA A 209 4.56 -1.19 11.59
N PHE A 210 4.63 -1.96 12.68
CA PHE A 210 3.43 -2.47 13.36
C PHE A 210 2.59 -1.33 13.93
N PHE A 211 3.22 -0.38 14.60
CA PHE A 211 2.52 0.77 15.18
C PHE A 211 2.27 1.88 14.15
N PHE A 212 3.21 2.09 13.22
CA PHE A 212 3.26 3.30 12.41
C PHE A 212 3.72 3.03 10.96
N PHE A 213 3.17 2.03 10.26
CA PHE A 213 3.61 1.69 8.89
C PHE A 213 3.67 2.90 7.95
N PHE A 214 2.59 3.69 7.89
CA PHE A 214 2.52 4.88 7.03
C PHE A 214 3.69 5.85 7.30
N PHE A 215 3.90 6.22 8.56
CA PHE A 215 4.97 7.15 8.96
C PHE A 215 6.35 6.55 8.81
N TRP A 216 6.52 5.25 9.10
CA TRP A 216 7.77 4.52 8.89
C TRP A 216 8.15 4.48 7.40
N ALA A 217 7.17 4.25 6.51
CA ALA A 217 7.36 4.26 5.07
C ALA A 217 7.75 5.65 4.56
N LEU A 218 7.08 6.73 5.03
CA LEU A 218 7.47 8.11 4.72
C LEU A 218 8.88 8.44 5.23
N TYR A 219 9.18 8.07 6.47
CA TYR A 219 10.49 8.27 7.09
C TYR A 219 11.60 7.59 6.28
N ARG A 220 11.37 6.39 5.75
CA ARG A 220 12.31 5.63 4.90
C ARG A 220 12.17 5.94 3.40
N LYS A 221 11.42 6.99 3.04
CA LYS A 221 11.21 7.49 1.67
C LYS A 221 10.60 6.46 0.71
N MET A 222 9.80 5.53 1.21
CA MET A 222 9.02 4.57 0.41
C MET A 222 7.66 5.15 0.03
N TRP A 223 7.67 6.20 -0.80
CA TRP A 223 6.47 6.98 -1.14
C TRP A 223 5.35 6.13 -1.74
N LEU A 224 5.70 5.20 -2.63
CA LEU A 224 4.73 4.30 -3.27
C LEU A 224 3.98 3.46 -2.23
N TRP A 225 4.71 2.82 -1.30
CA TRP A 225 4.11 1.96 -0.29
C TRP A 225 3.35 2.74 0.78
N ALA A 226 3.81 3.94 1.15
CA ALA A 226 3.05 4.84 2.01
C ALA A 226 1.69 5.22 1.37
N GLY A 227 1.71 5.56 0.07
CA GLY A 227 0.50 5.87 -0.69
C GLY A 227 -0.44 4.67 -0.83
N LEU A 228 0.08 3.47 -1.15
CA LEU A 228 -0.71 2.25 -1.24
C LEU A 228 -1.35 1.84 0.09
N HIS A 229 -0.63 1.99 1.20
CA HIS A 229 -1.20 1.78 2.53
C HIS A 229 -2.33 2.77 2.81
N LEU A 230 -2.12 4.06 2.56
CA LEU A 230 -3.15 5.07 2.80
C LEU A 230 -4.39 4.83 1.93
N ALA A 231 -4.20 4.58 0.63
CA ALA A 231 -5.29 4.29 -0.30
C ALA A 231 -6.05 3.01 0.07
N GLY A 232 -5.32 1.96 0.48
CA GLY A 232 -5.93 0.71 0.94
C GLY A 232 -6.73 0.89 2.22
N ALA A 233 -6.23 1.67 3.18
CA ALA A 233 -6.96 1.99 4.42
C ALA A 233 -8.24 2.78 4.12
N ILE A 234 -8.17 3.80 3.26
CA ILE A 234 -9.35 4.58 2.83
C ILE A 234 -10.37 3.67 2.14
N ALA A 235 -9.94 2.85 1.18
CA ALA A 235 -10.83 1.92 0.50
C ALA A 235 -11.50 0.95 1.48
N LEU A 236 -10.75 0.46 2.48
CA LEU A 236 -11.28 -0.48 3.46
C LEU A 236 -12.41 0.10 4.31
N VAL A 237 -12.35 1.41 4.65
CA VAL A 237 -13.44 2.14 5.34
C VAL A 237 -14.75 2.03 4.57
N PHE A 238 -14.70 2.12 3.24
CA PHE A 238 -15.89 2.06 2.39
C PHE A 238 -16.34 0.63 2.06
N ILE A 239 -15.45 -0.35 2.18
CA ILE A 239 -15.75 -1.75 1.85
C ILE A 239 -16.34 -2.50 3.05
N THR A 240 -15.83 -2.26 4.27
CA THR A 240 -16.23 -3.07 5.43
C THR A 240 -16.07 -2.35 6.76
N SER A 241 -16.97 -2.65 7.69
CA SER A 241 -16.89 -2.25 9.10
C SER A 241 -16.51 -3.41 10.03
N VAL A 242 -16.14 -4.58 9.48
CA VAL A 242 -15.81 -5.78 10.25
C VAL A 242 -14.45 -5.63 10.93
N PRO A 243 -14.36 -5.62 12.29
CA PRO A 243 -13.10 -5.37 12.99
C PRO A 243 -11.99 -6.38 12.67
N ALA A 244 -12.34 -7.65 12.44
CA ALA A 244 -11.38 -8.69 12.11
C ALA A 244 -10.60 -8.39 10.81
N VAL A 245 -11.24 -7.78 9.81
CA VAL A 245 -10.58 -7.43 8.55
C VAL A 245 -9.55 -6.32 8.78
N TRP A 246 -9.88 -5.34 9.62
CA TRP A 246 -8.96 -4.27 10.03
C TRP A 246 -7.73 -4.79 10.76
N VAL A 247 -7.92 -5.78 11.64
CA VAL A 247 -6.81 -6.46 12.35
C VAL A 247 -5.90 -7.17 11.36
N ILE A 248 -6.47 -7.95 10.43
CA ILE A 248 -5.69 -8.65 9.40
C ILE A 248 -4.89 -7.66 8.56
N TYR A 249 -5.55 -6.61 8.03
CA TYR A 249 -4.90 -5.57 7.25
C TYR A 249 -3.71 -4.94 8.00
N SER A 250 -3.90 -4.62 9.28
CA SER A 250 -2.86 -4.02 10.12
C SER A 250 -1.67 -4.94 10.36
N LEU A 251 -1.87 -6.26 10.37
CA LEU A 251 -0.80 -7.25 10.56
C LEU A 251 -0.02 -7.58 9.27
N LEU A 252 -0.62 -7.39 8.08
CA LEU A 252 0.06 -7.65 6.81
C LEU A 252 1.29 -6.74 6.61
N TRP A 253 1.14 -5.46 6.94
CA TRP A 253 2.18 -4.45 6.74
C TRP A 253 3.48 -4.66 7.53
N PRO A 254 3.46 -4.88 8.87
CA PRO A 254 4.69 -5.14 9.63
C PRO A 254 5.39 -6.42 9.18
N VAL A 255 4.64 -7.45 8.79
CA VAL A 255 5.18 -8.72 8.28
C VAL A 255 5.87 -8.53 6.92
N ALA A 256 5.33 -7.65 6.08
CA ALA A 256 5.88 -7.36 4.76
C ALA A 256 6.92 -6.22 4.74
N ALA A 257 6.96 -5.36 5.77
CA ALA A 257 7.68 -4.09 5.76
C ALA A 257 9.15 -4.19 5.34
N ASN A 258 9.92 -5.10 5.94
CA ASN A 258 11.34 -5.25 5.60
C ASN A 258 11.52 -5.74 4.15
N TYR A 259 10.64 -6.61 3.65
CA TYR A 259 10.66 -7.07 2.26
C TYR A 259 10.28 -5.96 1.28
N LEU A 260 9.26 -5.15 1.61
CA LEU A 260 8.89 -4.00 0.79
C LEU A 260 10.05 -3.00 0.70
N TYR A 261 10.79 -2.83 1.80
CA TYR A 261 11.97 -2.00 1.83
C TYR A 261 13.14 -2.59 1.05
N PHE A 262 13.38 -3.90 1.13
CA PHE A 262 14.35 -4.62 0.31
C PHE A 262 14.05 -4.46 -1.20
N ARG A 263 12.78 -4.62 -1.59
CA ARG A 263 12.30 -4.40 -2.95
C ARG A 263 12.55 -2.96 -3.42
N ASN A 264 12.30 -1.99 -2.54
CA ASN A 264 12.54 -0.58 -2.85
C ASN A 264 14.05 -0.29 -3.05
N PHE A 265 14.89 -0.82 -2.16
CA PHE A 265 16.35 -0.77 -2.28
C PHE A 265 16.83 -1.41 -3.59
N GLY A 266 16.39 -2.62 -3.90
CA GLY A 266 16.77 -3.35 -5.11
C GLY A 266 16.40 -2.60 -6.39
N ASN A 267 15.23 -1.94 -6.44
CA ASN A 267 14.83 -1.10 -7.57
C ASN A 267 15.77 0.09 -7.76
N HIS A 268 16.10 0.80 -6.67
CA HIS A 268 17.05 1.91 -6.74
C HIS A 268 18.46 1.47 -7.08
N MET A 269 18.90 0.31 -6.59
CA MET A 269 20.20 -0.27 -6.91
C MET A 269 20.32 -0.59 -8.40
N ARG A 270 19.28 -1.23 -8.97
CA ARG A 270 19.23 -1.56 -10.40
C ARG A 270 19.30 -0.30 -11.26
N LEU A 271 18.52 0.73 -10.92
CA LEU A 271 18.58 2.02 -11.61
C LEU A 271 19.95 2.68 -11.47
N ALA A 272 20.53 2.65 -10.27
CA ALA A 272 21.81 3.28 -10.01
C ALA A 272 22.94 2.62 -10.81
N ARG A 273 22.90 1.29 -11.00
CA ARG A 273 23.87 0.55 -11.83
C ARG A 273 23.75 0.79 -13.33
N LEU A 274 22.55 1.09 -13.79
CA LEU A 274 22.31 1.39 -15.21
C LEU A 274 22.76 2.82 -15.57
N GLN A 275 22.72 3.75 -14.60
CA GLN A 275 22.85 5.18 -14.87
C GLN A 275 24.13 5.82 -14.31
N TYR A 276 24.77 5.23 -13.31
CA TYR A 276 25.88 5.86 -12.58
C TYR A 276 27.01 4.85 -12.29
N SER A 277 28.24 5.34 -12.24
CA SER A 277 29.43 4.55 -11.90
C SER A 277 30.05 5.02 -10.56
N GLY A 278 30.72 4.08 -9.87
CA GLY A 278 31.53 4.35 -8.67
C GLY A 278 30.93 5.32 -7.64
N LYS A 279 31.56 6.48 -7.47
CA LYS A 279 31.18 7.50 -6.47
C LYS A 279 29.82 8.14 -6.74
N GLU A 280 29.45 8.36 -8.00
CA GLU A 280 28.17 8.97 -8.37
C GLU A 280 27.00 8.06 -7.97
N ARG A 281 27.18 6.75 -8.12
CA ARG A 281 26.23 5.72 -7.67
C ARG A 281 25.97 5.82 -6.18
N LEU A 282 27.02 5.94 -5.37
CA LEU A 282 26.91 6.09 -3.91
C LEU A 282 26.22 7.41 -3.51
N GLN A 283 26.48 8.51 -4.23
CA GLN A 283 25.79 9.77 -4.01
C GLN A 283 24.28 9.67 -4.32
N TYR A 284 23.93 9.05 -5.45
CA TYR A 284 22.54 8.79 -5.83
C TYR A 284 21.82 7.96 -4.75
N LEU A 285 22.43 6.86 -4.31
CA LEU A 285 21.88 5.97 -3.29
C LEU A 285 21.66 6.70 -1.96
N GLY A 286 22.62 7.54 -1.54
CA GLY A 286 22.47 8.36 -0.34
C GLY A 286 21.36 9.40 -0.45
N ARG A 287 21.13 9.99 -1.63
CA ARG A 287 20.07 10.97 -1.86
C ARG A 287 18.68 10.33 -1.85
N LYS A 288 18.53 9.21 -2.56
CA LYS A 288 17.24 8.49 -2.70
C LYS A 288 16.88 7.66 -1.48
N GLY A 289 17.88 7.06 -0.83
CA GLY A 289 17.72 6.33 0.42
C GLY A 289 17.78 7.22 1.65
N GLY A 290 18.14 6.58 2.76
CA GLY A 290 18.32 7.16 4.08
C GLY A 290 16.99 7.39 4.77
N VAL A 291 17.01 8.36 5.68
CA VAL A 291 15.87 8.72 6.51
C VAL A 291 15.49 10.18 6.29
N SER A 292 14.20 10.50 6.38
CA SER A 292 13.67 11.85 6.22
C SER A 292 12.84 12.26 7.44
N LYS A 293 13.47 12.99 8.37
CA LYS A 293 12.77 13.54 9.55
C LYS A 293 11.67 14.51 9.15
N ASN A 294 11.90 15.32 8.11
CA ASN A 294 10.91 16.29 7.62
C ASN A 294 9.70 15.58 7.04
N ALA A 295 9.88 14.48 6.30
CA ALA A 295 8.76 13.72 5.75
C ALA A 295 7.87 13.12 6.85
N PHE A 296 8.48 12.67 7.95
CA PHE A 296 7.74 12.21 9.13
C PHE A 296 6.88 13.34 9.72
N TRP A 297 7.46 14.50 10.01
CA TRP A 297 6.73 15.62 10.62
C TRP A 297 5.67 16.22 9.71
N ILE A 298 5.95 16.34 8.40
CA ILE A 298 4.96 16.78 7.41
C ILE A 298 3.79 15.80 7.35
N GLY A 299 4.08 14.48 7.29
CA GLY A 299 3.06 13.46 7.32
C GLY A 299 2.21 13.53 8.59
N LEU A 300 2.84 13.71 9.75
CA LEU A 300 2.14 13.81 11.03
C LEU A 300 1.25 15.05 11.09
N ALA A 301 1.75 16.22 10.68
CA ALA A 301 0.97 17.45 10.61
C ALA A 301 -0.22 17.32 9.65
N ALA A 302 -0.03 16.68 8.50
CA ALA A 302 -1.10 16.39 7.56
C ALA A 302 -2.16 15.46 8.15
N SER A 303 -1.76 14.43 8.91
CA SER A 303 -2.70 13.53 9.59
C SER A 303 -3.53 14.26 10.66
N PHE A 304 -2.91 15.12 11.47
CA PHE A 304 -3.63 15.94 12.44
C PHE A 304 -4.58 16.93 11.76
N GLY A 305 -4.12 17.61 10.70
CA GLY A 305 -4.96 18.52 9.92
C GLY A 305 -6.17 17.81 9.30
N PHE A 306 -5.96 16.62 8.72
CA PHE A 306 -7.03 15.80 8.16
C PHE A 306 -8.02 15.34 9.24
N SER A 307 -7.54 14.88 10.40
CA SER A 307 -8.40 14.48 11.51
C SER A 307 -9.23 15.65 12.04
N ALA A 308 -8.64 16.83 12.20
CA ALA A 308 -9.38 18.01 12.62
C ALA A 308 -10.43 18.42 11.59
N PHE A 309 -10.08 18.38 10.29
CA PHE A 309 -11.00 18.65 9.20
C PHE A 309 -12.16 17.65 9.15
N SER A 310 -11.88 16.34 9.24
CA SER A 310 -12.92 15.31 9.19
C SER A 310 -13.84 15.34 10.40
N SER A 311 -13.31 15.58 11.61
CA SER A 311 -14.12 15.77 12.81
C SER A 311 -15.01 17.02 12.69
N ASN A 312 -14.46 18.13 12.19
CA ASN A 312 -15.26 19.35 11.96
C ASN A 312 -16.36 19.10 10.92
N MET A 313 -16.04 18.42 9.82
CA MET A 313 -17.00 18.04 8.79
C MET A 313 -18.12 17.13 9.34
N MET A 314 -17.77 16.14 10.16
CA MET A 314 -18.73 15.23 10.80
C MET A 314 -19.66 15.98 11.77
N VAL A 315 -19.12 16.85 12.62
CA VAL A 315 -19.92 17.69 13.54
C VAL A 315 -20.88 18.56 12.75
N ASN A 316 -20.41 19.26 11.71
CA ASN A 316 -21.26 20.10 10.88
C ASN A 316 -22.35 19.29 10.17
N HIS A 317 -22.04 18.07 9.72
CA HIS A 317 -23.02 17.19 9.08
C HIS A 317 -24.13 16.77 10.07
N LEU A 318 -23.76 16.32 11.27
CA LEU A 318 -24.71 15.91 12.31
C LEU A 318 -25.55 17.09 12.83
N VAL A 319 -24.93 18.25 13.03
CA VAL A 319 -25.66 19.48 13.36
C VAL A 319 -26.63 19.85 12.24
N GLY A 320 -26.23 19.72 10.97
CA GLY A 320 -27.14 19.94 9.83
C GLY A 320 -28.36 19.01 9.85
N GLN A 321 -28.16 17.72 10.14
CA GLN A 321 -29.28 16.76 10.29
C GLN A 321 -30.22 17.12 11.45
N TYR A 322 -29.65 17.57 12.57
CA TYR A 322 -30.43 18.08 13.70
C TYR A 322 -31.29 19.29 13.28
N GLU A 323 -30.71 20.25 12.55
CA GLU A 323 -31.41 21.46 12.12
C GLU A 323 -32.55 21.17 11.14
N GLU A 324 -32.36 20.21 10.22
CA GLU A 324 -33.43 19.72 9.34
C GLU A 324 -34.59 19.11 10.13
N ARG A 325 -34.32 18.41 11.23
CA ARG A 325 -35.34 17.74 12.06
C ARG A 325 -36.13 18.72 12.93
N PHE A 326 -35.46 19.69 13.55
CA PHE A 326 -36.08 20.56 14.57
C PHE A 326 -36.36 21.99 14.10
N GLY A 327 -36.03 22.34 12.84
CA GLY A 327 -36.38 23.63 12.23
C GLY A 327 -35.70 24.86 12.85
N SER A 328 -34.87 24.68 13.88
CA SER A 328 -34.07 25.75 14.45
C SER A 328 -32.84 25.94 13.56
N ARG A 329 -32.82 26.99 12.77
CA ARG A 329 -31.58 27.53 12.22
C ARG A 329 -30.74 28.00 13.41
N SER A 330 -29.94 27.13 14.03
CA SER A 330 -28.83 27.68 14.79
C SER A 330 -27.91 28.30 13.77
N VAL A 331 -27.89 29.62 13.78
CA VAL A 331 -26.89 30.42 13.10
C VAL A 331 -25.54 29.73 13.30
N GLY A 332 -24.79 29.55 12.21
CA GLY A 332 -23.55 28.79 12.21
C GLY A 332 -22.61 29.22 13.33
N ALA A 333 -21.59 28.39 13.58
CA ALA A 333 -20.56 28.53 14.62
C ALA A 333 -19.86 29.92 14.75
N SER A 334 -20.29 30.94 14.02
CA SER A 334 -19.83 32.32 14.03
C SER A 334 -20.78 33.36 14.66
N HIS A 335 -22.04 33.05 15.02
CA HIS A 335 -22.92 34.06 15.67
C HIS A 335 -23.56 33.57 16.96
N LEU A 336 -23.13 34.24 18.03
CA LEU A 336 -23.59 34.14 19.40
C LEU A 336 -24.99 34.79 19.49
N GLU A 337 -26.04 34.05 19.17
CA GLU A 337 -27.40 34.43 19.58
C GLU A 337 -27.53 34.19 21.09
N GLN A 338 -27.51 35.28 21.85
CA GLN A 338 -27.78 35.25 23.29
C GLN A 338 -29.27 35.46 23.49
N VAL A 339 -29.97 34.51 24.12
CA VAL A 339 -31.31 34.77 24.65
C VAL A 339 -31.15 35.15 26.12
N ARG A 340 -31.49 36.38 26.47
CA ARG A 340 -31.57 36.83 27.87
C ARG A 340 -32.76 36.19 28.57
N GLY A 341 -32.78 36.20 29.91
CA GLY A 341 -33.89 35.65 30.71
C GLY A 341 -35.26 36.27 30.37
N ASP A 342 -35.28 37.50 29.84
CA ASP A 342 -36.46 38.19 29.32
C ASP A 342 -36.91 37.74 27.90
N GLY A 343 -36.21 36.78 27.30
CA GLY A 343 -36.47 36.27 25.96
C GLY A 343 -35.90 37.14 24.84
N THR A 344 -35.17 38.22 25.15
CA THR A 344 -34.57 39.07 24.12
C THR A 344 -33.34 38.40 23.49
N VAL A 345 -33.33 38.35 22.16
CA VAL A 345 -32.17 37.90 21.40
C VAL A 345 -31.20 39.07 21.27
N VAL A 346 -30.05 38.98 21.93
CA VAL A 346 -28.95 39.94 21.81
C VAL A 346 -27.93 39.38 20.83
N GLU A 347 -27.71 40.12 19.73
CA GLU A 347 -26.63 39.84 18.79
C GLU A 347 -25.32 40.30 19.44
N SER A 348 -24.54 39.35 19.96
CA SER A 348 -23.32 39.65 20.71
C SER A 348 -22.21 40.17 19.77
N ILE A 349 -22.15 41.49 19.59
CA ILE A 349 -20.96 42.21 19.10
C ILE A 349 -20.10 42.59 20.33
N GLY A 350 -19.57 41.58 21.02
CA GLY A 350 -18.68 41.77 22.18
C GLY A 350 -17.21 41.51 21.84
N GLU A 351 -16.28 42.11 22.59
CA GLU A 351 -14.86 41.73 22.51
C GLU A 351 -14.70 40.22 22.81
N PRO A 352 -13.88 39.47 22.04
CA PRO A 352 -13.74 38.02 22.17
C PRO A 352 -13.27 37.54 23.55
N THR A 353 -12.76 38.44 24.38
CA THR A 353 -12.22 38.18 25.71
C THR A 353 -13.22 38.48 26.84
N SER A 354 -14.39 39.04 26.53
CA SER A 354 -15.41 39.37 27.54
C SER A 354 -15.90 38.13 28.30
N PRO A 355 -16.27 38.26 29.59
CA PRO A 355 -16.88 37.17 30.36
C PRO A 355 -18.10 36.56 29.63
N LEU A 356 -18.95 37.41 29.07
CA LEU A 356 -20.10 37.01 28.27
C LEU A 356 -19.72 36.12 27.07
N ALA A 357 -18.73 36.53 26.26
CA ALA A 357 -18.27 35.75 25.12
C ALA A 357 -17.60 34.41 25.54
N ARG A 358 -17.02 34.34 26.74
CA ARG A 358 -16.50 33.08 27.31
C ARG A 358 -17.64 32.16 27.72
N THR A 359 -18.61 32.66 28.49
CA THR A 359 -19.79 31.90 28.92
C THR A 359 -20.58 31.37 27.73
N SER A 360 -20.90 32.23 26.75
CA SER A 360 -21.66 31.81 25.56
C SER A 360 -20.91 30.75 24.74
N ARG A 361 -19.57 30.80 24.65
CA ARG A 361 -18.79 29.71 24.03
C ARG A 361 -18.90 28.38 24.77
N VAL A 362 -18.91 28.39 26.10
CA VAL A 362 -19.10 27.18 26.92
C VAL A 362 -20.48 26.60 26.66
N LEU A 363 -21.54 27.41 26.77
CA LEU A 363 -22.93 26.98 26.54
C LEU A 363 -23.14 26.50 25.10
N SER A 364 -22.60 27.21 24.10
CA SER A 364 -22.65 26.81 22.69
C SER A 364 -21.94 25.47 22.44
N THR A 365 -20.80 25.23 23.11
CA THR A 365 -20.07 23.96 23.01
C THR A 365 -20.89 22.81 23.61
N MET A 366 -21.49 23.01 24.79
CA MET A 366 -22.38 22.03 25.42
C MET A 366 -23.60 21.74 24.54
N ALA A 367 -24.24 22.77 24.02
CA ALA A 367 -25.38 22.66 23.13
C ALA A 367 -25.04 21.92 21.83
N THR A 368 -23.90 22.25 21.21
CA THR A 368 -23.43 21.56 19.99
C THR A 368 -23.14 20.08 20.27
N GLY A 369 -22.52 19.77 21.40
CA GLY A 369 -22.30 18.38 21.82
C GLY A 369 -23.61 17.60 21.97
N LEU A 370 -24.61 18.19 22.63
CA LEU A 370 -25.92 17.57 22.78
C LEU A 370 -26.65 17.40 21.43
N LYS A 371 -26.63 18.41 20.55
CA LYS A 371 -27.20 18.32 19.18
C LYS A 371 -26.60 17.17 18.39
N VAL A 372 -25.29 16.95 18.48
CA VAL A 372 -24.60 15.83 17.83
C VAL A 372 -25.11 14.48 18.36
N VAL A 373 -25.32 14.35 19.67
CA VAL A 373 -25.85 13.14 20.29
C VAL A 373 -27.31 12.89 19.88
N VAL A 374 -28.14 13.94 19.87
CA VAL A 374 -29.55 13.88 19.43
C VAL A 374 -29.65 13.49 17.95
N ALA A 375 -28.79 14.07 17.10
CA ALA A 375 -28.72 13.74 15.67
C ALA A 375 -28.34 12.27 15.42
N ALA A 376 -27.51 11.68 16.29
CA ALA A 376 -27.14 10.27 16.19
C ALA A 376 -28.30 9.30 16.48
N GLY A 377 -29.43 9.79 17.01
CA GLY A 377 -30.70 9.05 17.04
C GLY A 377 -30.78 7.91 18.07
N ASN A 378 -30.07 8.00 19.19
CA ASN A 378 -30.14 7.02 20.28
C ASN A 378 -30.62 7.69 21.58
N ASP A 379 -31.90 7.51 21.91
CA ASP A 379 -32.52 8.13 23.09
C ASP A 379 -31.84 7.73 24.41
N GLU A 380 -31.32 6.50 24.50
CA GLU A 380 -30.56 6.02 25.66
C GLU A 380 -29.26 6.83 25.81
N LEU A 381 -28.55 7.05 24.70
CA LEU A 381 -27.32 7.86 24.67
C LEU A 381 -27.59 9.33 25.01
N VAL A 382 -28.71 9.89 24.53
CA VAL A 382 -29.14 11.26 24.88
C VAL A 382 -29.36 11.36 26.38
N GLN A 383 -30.11 10.44 26.99
CA GLN A 383 -30.39 10.44 28.41
C GLN A 383 -29.13 10.21 29.26
N GLU A 384 -28.26 9.29 28.87
CA GLU A 384 -26.97 9.06 29.55
C GLU A 384 -26.09 10.31 29.51
N THR A 385 -25.99 10.96 28.34
CA THR A 385 -25.25 12.21 28.16
C THR A 385 -25.80 13.32 29.05
N LEU A 386 -27.13 13.50 29.07
CA LEU A 386 -27.80 14.49 29.90
C LEU A 386 -27.57 14.22 31.39
N ASN A 387 -27.66 12.97 31.83
CA ASN A 387 -27.45 12.58 33.23
C ASN A 387 -26.01 12.83 33.67
N GLY A 388 -25.03 12.47 32.85
CA GLY A 388 -23.62 12.78 33.10
C GLY A 388 -23.36 14.28 33.16
N LEU A 389 -24.02 15.07 32.30
CA LEU A 389 -23.87 16.52 32.27
C LEU A 389 -24.46 17.18 33.53
N VAL A 390 -25.68 16.80 33.92
CA VAL A 390 -26.32 17.29 35.15
C VAL A 390 -25.47 16.96 36.38
N ALA A 391 -24.94 15.74 36.49
CA ALA A 391 -24.07 15.36 37.61
C ALA A 391 -22.81 16.25 37.72
N LYS A 392 -22.20 16.64 36.59
CA LYS A 392 -21.07 17.58 36.59
C LYS A 392 -21.45 18.99 37.02
N LEU A 393 -22.65 19.44 36.64
CA LEU A 393 -23.18 20.75 37.00
C LEU A 393 -23.53 20.82 38.49
N ASP A 394 -24.15 19.78 39.04
CA ASP A 394 -24.46 19.66 40.47
C ASP A 394 -23.18 19.66 41.32
N ASN A 395 -22.12 19.03 40.82
CA ASN A 395 -20.80 19.05 41.45
C ASN A 395 -20.04 20.38 41.26
N LYS A 396 -20.64 21.37 40.58
CA LYS A 396 -20.04 22.68 40.28
C LYS A 396 -18.74 22.60 39.49
N GLU A 397 -18.60 21.58 38.64
CA GLU A 397 -17.40 21.39 37.81
C GLU A 397 -17.36 22.36 36.61
N ILE A 398 -18.53 22.82 36.15
CA ILE A 398 -18.66 23.74 35.02
C ILE A 398 -19.24 25.06 35.54
N LEU A 399 -18.41 26.10 35.51
CA LEU A 399 -18.76 27.45 35.93
C LEU A 399 -18.82 28.37 34.72
N ASP A 400 -19.65 29.39 34.81
CA ASP A 400 -19.64 30.52 33.88
C ASP A 400 -18.39 31.40 34.09
N ALA A 401 -18.26 32.46 33.29
CA ALA A 401 -17.13 33.38 33.40
C ALA A 401 -17.12 34.25 34.67
N TRP A 402 -18.22 34.27 35.43
CA TRP A 402 -18.36 34.97 36.71
C TRP A 402 -18.16 34.05 37.91
N GLY A 403 -17.97 32.74 37.68
CA GLY A 403 -17.74 31.74 38.72
C GLY A 403 -19.03 31.11 39.27
N ASN A 404 -20.17 31.37 38.62
CA ASN A 404 -21.45 30.78 38.99
C ASN A 404 -21.65 29.45 38.28
N PRO A 405 -22.27 28.44 38.92
CA PRO A 405 -22.56 27.16 38.28
C PRO A 405 -23.58 27.34 37.15
N ILE A 406 -23.33 26.70 36.02
CA ILE A 406 -24.30 26.62 34.93
C ILE A 406 -25.47 25.75 35.38
N VAL A 407 -26.69 26.19 35.10
CA VAL A 407 -27.93 25.48 35.40
C VAL A 407 -28.42 24.79 34.14
N VAL A 408 -28.94 23.58 34.29
CA VAL A 408 -29.64 22.85 33.22
C VAL A 408 -31.09 22.69 33.62
N ASP A 409 -31.99 23.22 32.81
CA ASP A 409 -33.41 22.96 32.91
C ASP A 409 -33.83 21.91 31.87
N ARG A 410 -34.58 20.91 32.31
CA ARG A 410 -35.05 19.81 31.45
C ARG A 410 -36.55 19.94 31.25
N GLU A 411 -36.94 20.24 30.03
CA GLU A 411 -38.31 20.16 29.56
C GLU A 411 -38.54 18.83 28.82
N PRO A 412 -39.82 18.41 28.62
CA PRO A 412 -40.14 17.16 27.95
C PRO A 412 -39.53 17.01 26.55
N ASP A 413 -39.46 18.10 25.79
CA ASP A 413 -39.02 18.11 24.38
C ASP A 413 -37.74 18.94 24.17
N ASN A 414 -37.15 19.50 25.24
CA ASN A 414 -35.95 20.31 25.13
C ASN A 414 -35.18 20.46 26.45
N VAL A 415 -33.92 20.88 26.34
CA VAL A 415 -33.02 21.20 27.44
C VAL A 415 -32.56 22.64 27.26
N VAL A 416 -32.57 23.40 28.34
CA VAL A 416 -32.07 24.77 28.38
C VAL A 416 -30.82 24.81 29.25
N PHE A 417 -29.70 25.19 28.64
CA PHE A 417 -28.47 25.54 29.35
C PHE A 417 -28.54 27.02 29.73
N MET A 418 -28.40 27.32 31.02
CA MET A 418 -28.55 28.66 31.57
C MET A 418 -27.33 29.05 32.39
N SER A 419 -26.78 30.22 32.12
CA SER A 419 -25.80 30.89 32.98
C SER A 419 -26.50 31.99 33.76
N PRO A 420 -26.42 32.00 35.10
CA PRO A 420 -26.96 33.07 35.96
C PRO A 420 -26.39 34.46 35.66
N GLY A 421 -25.19 34.52 35.07
CA GLY A 421 -24.62 35.81 34.68
C GLY A 421 -23.95 36.54 35.84
N PRO A 422 -23.67 37.85 35.70
CA PRO A 422 -22.99 38.65 36.69
C PRO A 422 -23.62 38.68 38.08
N ASP A 423 -24.95 38.66 38.17
CA ASP A 423 -25.64 38.79 39.46
C ASP A 423 -25.69 37.49 40.28
N GLY A 424 -25.46 36.35 39.63
CA GLY A 424 -25.40 35.02 40.22
C GLY A 424 -26.77 34.41 40.54
N TYR A 425 -27.86 35.01 40.10
CA TYR A 425 -29.22 34.52 40.32
C TYR A 425 -29.83 34.06 39.00
N ALA A 426 -30.22 32.80 38.91
CA ALA A 426 -30.93 32.29 37.74
C ALA A 426 -32.35 32.89 37.64
N GLY A 427 -32.82 33.12 36.42
CA GLY A 427 -34.16 33.63 36.10
C GLY A 427 -34.24 35.16 36.03
N THR A 428 -33.13 35.84 35.73
CA THR A 428 -32.97 37.30 35.69
C THR A 428 -32.64 37.77 34.27
N ASP A 429 -32.74 39.09 34.03
CA ASP A 429 -32.55 39.68 32.71
C ASP A 429 -31.09 39.58 32.18
N ASP A 430 -30.12 39.22 33.03
CA ASP A 430 -28.72 39.03 32.67
C ASP A 430 -28.33 37.57 32.38
N ASP A 431 -29.29 36.64 32.46
CA ASP A 431 -29.09 35.24 32.09
C ASP A 431 -28.58 35.08 30.65
N VAL A 432 -27.82 34.01 30.43
CA VAL A 432 -27.43 33.57 29.08
C VAL A 432 -27.99 32.17 28.84
N LEU A 433 -28.90 32.04 27.88
CA LEU A 433 -29.60 30.79 27.59
C LEU A 433 -29.18 30.18 26.26
N HIS A 434 -29.06 28.84 26.22
CA HIS A 434 -28.94 28.05 25.01
C HIS A 434 -29.93 26.86 25.06
N LYS A 435 -30.88 26.82 24.13
CA LYS A 435 -31.89 25.77 24.03
C LYS A 435 -31.50 24.69 23.02
N VAL A 436 -31.72 23.42 23.38
CA VAL A 436 -31.55 22.25 22.51
C VAL A 436 -32.81 21.38 22.61
N ASN A 437 -33.50 21.19 21.49
CA ASN A 437 -34.64 20.28 21.39
C ASN A 437 -34.11 18.85 21.23
N TYR A 438 -34.85 17.83 21.65
CA TYR A 438 -34.45 16.44 21.43
C TYR A 438 -35.62 15.50 21.22
#